data_AF-A0AAV5AP97-F1
#
_entry.id   AF-A0AAV5AP97-F1
#
_cell.length_a   1.000
_cell.length_b   1.000
_cell.length_c   1.000
_cell.angle_alpha   90.00
_cell.angle_beta   90.00
_cell.angle_gamma   90.00
#
_symmetry.space_group_name_H-M   'P 1'
#
loop_
_entity.id
_entity.type
_entity.pdbx_description
1 polymer ?
#
loop_
_entity_poly.entity_id
_entity_poly.type
_entity_poly.pdbx_seq_one_letter_code
_entity_poly.pdbx_strand_id
1 'polypeptide(L)'
;MIEVHTGRSAGESDPDTMTLFRTYKYLVSSSSSLLLNHLQKLKVPKPKPILLFSLSSNVPDVENVVTYLSSSATESIGCLSSPLPQFPNHAICSIAYLDDKNCVPFRSTIPGKQPIKVGRWLTKSENSSASLNYNVNRLPDFSQNASHWDNTGDAPLLPERLSELVFTRNLGSVIYFSDDSSEGLVRALNHANPLMKVKQLGLVASHTPFVTGTPFTLFYNGEQFSSGAVGVALNNTRGFNVKSVDYPNLIPFSEPMNIQRVDGNLIHVLNDLNPTEILLKAIAANPALQIGKNDSLYLGHSLPSSKTSKVKRVYRILAGGQSRGTLALEADASLKAGDLVQFYVLTAQPPDVRIPSIPGGINFICTGKEDVVSSSLHDNSTSDIEVTENLTIASEDGFLVSEADDSSSFRCTVPGSIAHVILNKKQVMQRKMPQMSEQELRDLIATPGELEWSICIRDAKEAFSVKPRFVDDFQYMVLEVQDTEEQNLIRVFPPAKQFIYDAIGSGGRVLVHCNGGISLSPAFVVMFVMEHYTLTHEDALHLVQNRRYCISPNSGFLTQIKEYESIYRASQVIASQQNVDSKQHTRRKRDEDDDEDEIQRAEERKRALQAQSLGQRTMDQTGGQDILMTD
;
A
#
# COMPACT_ATOMS: atom_id res chain seq x y z
N MET A 1 37.34 15.03 -21.29
CA MET A 1 37.02 16.47 -21.21
C MET A 1 36.28 16.85 -22.49
N ILE A 2 34.95 16.82 -22.47
CA ILE A 2 34.03 17.61 -23.31
C ILE A 2 32.80 17.84 -22.42
N GLU A 3 32.60 19.09 -22.02
CA GLU A 3 31.38 19.61 -21.40
C GLU A 3 30.38 20.02 -22.48
N VAL A 4 29.09 19.99 -22.15
CA VAL A 4 28.03 20.68 -22.89
C VAL A 4 27.26 21.56 -21.90
N HIS A 5 27.32 22.87 -22.13
CA HIS A 5 26.57 23.91 -21.41
C HIS A 5 25.12 24.01 -21.92
N THR A 6 24.16 24.26 -21.02
CA THR A 6 22.80 24.69 -21.39
C THR A 6 22.60 26.16 -20.98
N GLY A 7 22.57 27.05 -21.96
CA GLY A 7 22.14 28.44 -21.77
C GLY A 7 20.66 28.50 -21.40
N ARG A 8 20.34 29.24 -20.34
CA ARG A 8 18.97 29.67 -20.01
C ARG A 8 18.68 30.96 -20.79
N SER A 9 17.68 30.93 -21.67
CA SER A 9 16.92 32.12 -22.06
C SER A 9 15.64 32.18 -21.22
N ALA A 10 15.35 33.36 -20.70
CA ALA A 10 14.05 33.70 -20.11
C ALA A 10 12.96 33.73 -21.21
N GLY A 11 11.76 33.27 -20.88
CA GLY A 11 10.56 33.45 -21.70
C GLY A 11 9.71 32.18 -21.84
N GLU A 12 8.50 32.27 -21.32
CA GLU A 12 7.33 31.39 -21.54
C GLU A 12 7.26 30.06 -20.76
N SER A 13 6.38 30.10 -19.75
CA SER A 13 5.85 28.97 -19.00
C SER A 13 5.06 28.03 -19.91
N ASP A 14 5.54 26.80 -20.07
CA ASP A 14 4.84 25.71 -20.75
C ASP A 14 3.59 25.28 -19.92
N PRO A 15 2.35 25.31 -20.45
CA PRO A 15 1.12 25.07 -19.69
C PRO A 15 0.89 23.60 -19.28
N ASP A 16 1.66 22.65 -19.83
CA ASP A 16 1.36 21.21 -19.75
C ASP A 16 2.03 20.45 -18.59
N THR A 17 2.59 21.17 -17.62
CA THR A 17 3.07 20.56 -16.37
C THR A 17 1.91 20.33 -15.40
N MET A 18 0.93 19.49 -15.79
CA MET A 18 -0.28 19.15 -15.04
C MET A 18 0.03 18.59 -13.64
N THR A 19 0.05 19.44 -12.61
CA THR A 19 0.07 19.09 -11.18
C THR A 19 -1.24 18.37 -10.79
N LEU A 20 -1.18 17.45 -9.80
CA LEU A 20 -2.35 16.69 -9.31
C LEU A 20 -3.51 17.57 -8.85
N PHE A 21 -3.17 18.70 -8.24
CA PHE A 21 -4.12 19.77 -7.99
C PHE A 21 -3.77 20.92 -8.91
N ARG A 22 -4.82 21.49 -9.50
CA ARG A 22 -4.72 22.62 -10.41
C ARG A 22 -4.58 23.93 -9.65
N THR A 23 -5.08 24.00 -8.42
CA THR A 23 -5.02 25.18 -7.56
C THR A 23 -5.21 24.80 -6.09
N TYR A 24 -4.43 25.41 -5.19
CA TYR A 24 -4.64 25.40 -3.74
C TYR A 24 -4.81 26.83 -3.29
N LYS A 25 -5.81 27.09 -2.45
CA LYS A 25 -5.94 28.37 -1.78
C LYS A 25 -6.34 28.16 -0.34
N TYR A 26 -5.60 28.81 0.53
CA TYR A 26 -5.96 29.03 1.91
C TYR A 26 -6.31 30.52 2.05
N LEU A 27 -7.58 30.77 2.41
CA LEU A 27 -8.18 32.10 2.50
C LEU A 27 -8.48 32.42 3.96
N VAL A 28 -8.00 33.57 4.42
CA VAL A 28 -8.35 34.13 5.73
C VAL A 28 -9.09 35.44 5.50
N SER A 29 -10.24 35.59 6.14
CA SER A 29 -11.01 36.83 6.06
C SER A 29 -11.65 37.18 7.40
N SER A 30 -11.65 38.46 7.74
CA SER A 30 -12.38 39.01 8.89
C SER A 30 -13.89 39.11 8.66
N SER A 31 -14.39 38.84 7.42
CA SER A 31 -15.81 38.90 7.08
C SER A 31 -16.23 37.82 6.08
N SER A 32 -17.40 37.21 6.31
CA SER A 32 -17.99 36.21 5.41
C SER A 32 -18.34 36.76 4.03
N SER A 33 -18.81 38.00 3.95
CA SER A 33 -19.24 38.60 2.69
C SER A 33 -18.04 38.86 1.76
N LEU A 34 -16.90 39.24 2.33
CA LEU A 34 -15.64 39.37 1.60
C LEU A 34 -15.18 38.00 1.09
N LEU A 35 -15.18 36.99 1.96
CA LEU A 35 -14.82 35.62 1.60
C LEU A 35 -15.67 35.09 0.43
N LEU A 36 -17.00 35.20 0.51
CA LEU A 36 -17.91 34.73 -0.53
C LEU A 36 -17.72 35.48 -1.86
N ASN A 37 -17.55 36.81 -1.81
CA ASN A 37 -17.29 37.62 -3.00
C ASN A 37 -15.97 37.22 -3.67
N HIS A 38 -14.94 36.89 -2.89
CA HIS A 38 -13.68 36.37 -3.44
C HIS A 38 -13.85 34.98 -4.04
N LEU A 39 -14.55 34.07 -3.35
CA LEU A 39 -14.85 32.74 -3.86
C LEU A 39 -15.61 32.79 -5.20
N GLN A 40 -16.56 33.72 -5.35
CA GLN A 40 -17.31 33.96 -6.59
C GLN A 40 -16.44 34.48 -7.74
N LYS A 41 -15.36 35.21 -7.42
CA LYS A 41 -14.40 35.73 -8.42
C LYS A 41 -13.33 34.71 -8.80
N LEU A 42 -13.22 33.58 -8.09
CA LEU A 42 -12.23 32.55 -8.40
C LEU A 42 -12.53 31.90 -9.74
N LYS A 43 -11.53 31.89 -10.62
CA LYS A 43 -11.59 31.12 -11.86
C LYS A 43 -11.52 29.63 -11.52
N VAL A 44 -12.65 28.94 -11.70
CA VAL A 44 -12.72 27.50 -11.60
C VAL A 44 -12.01 26.88 -12.80
N PRO A 45 -11.06 25.94 -12.61
CA PRO A 45 -10.43 25.21 -13.71
C PRO A 45 -11.48 24.50 -14.60
N LYS A 46 -11.25 24.44 -15.91
CA LYS A 46 -12.08 23.67 -16.85
C LYS A 46 -11.29 22.47 -17.39
N PRO A 47 -11.89 21.27 -17.58
CA PRO A 47 -13.23 20.85 -17.15
C PRO A 47 -13.42 20.93 -15.64
N LYS A 48 -14.68 20.89 -15.16
CA LYS A 48 -15.03 21.02 -13.74
C LYS A 48 -14.24 19.98 -12.91
N PRO A 49 -13.44 20.42 -11.92
CA PRO A 49 -12.59 19.53 -11.13
C PRO A 49 -13.37 18.89 -9.98
N ILE A 50 -12.73 17.92 -9.31
CA ILE A 50 -13.14 17.48 -7.96
C ILE A 50 -12.66 18.54 -6.97
N LEU A 51 -13.49 18.92 -6.01
CA LEU A 51 -13.16 19.92 -4.99
C LEU A 51 -12.98 19.25 -3.63
N LEU A 52 -11.83 19.50 -3.00
CA LEU A 52 -11.60 19.26 -1.58
C LEU A 52 -11.61 20.60 -0.85
N PHE A 53 -12.44 20.77 0.17
CA PHE A 53 -12.52 22.01 0.92
C PHE A 53 -12.63 21.82 2.43
N SER A 54 -12.29 22.85 3.18
CA SER A 54 -12.51 22.92 4.63
C SER A 54 -12.92 24.33 5.02
N LEU A 55 -13.90 24.45 5.89
CA LEU A 55 -14.40 25.73 6.40
C LEU A 55 -14.21 25.75 7.91
N SER A 56 -13.66 26.84 8.47
CA SER A 56 -13.62 26.97 9.92
C SER A 56 -15.03 27.03 10.50
N SER A 57 -15.21 26.52 11.72
CA SER A 57 -16.48 26.59 12.46
C SER A 57 -17.01 28.02 12.63
N ASN A 58 -16.13 29.02 12.51
CA ASN A 58 -16.45 30.44 12.68
C ASN A 58 -16.93 31.11 11.39
N VAL A 59 -16.99 30.38 10.26
CA VAL A 59 -17.56 30.89 9.01
C VAL A 59 -19.07 31.10 9.19
N PRO A 60 -19.58 32.34 9.12
CA PRO A 60 -21.01 32.60 9.04
C PRO A 60 -21.59 32.08 7.73
N ASP A 61 -22.84 31.60 7.77
CA ASP A 61 -23.59 31.21 6.56
C ASP A 61 -22.93 30.08 5.75
N VAL A 62 -22.56 29.02 6.48
CA VAL A 62 -21.92 27.80 5.93
C VAL A 62 -22.70 27.23 4.75
N GLU A 63 -24.05 27.23 4.83
CA GLU A 63 -24.91 26.65 3.79
C GLU A 63 -24.72 27.32 2.42
N ASN A 64 -24.70 28.65 2.36
CA ASN A 64 -24.51 29.37 1.10
C ASN A 64 -23.11 29.19 0.53
N VAL A 65 -22.08 29.16 1.39
CA VAL A 65 -20.70 28.91 0.96
C VAL A 65 -20.56 27.48 0.41
N VAL A 66 -21.10 26.47 1.10
CA VAL A 66 -21.05 25.07 0.66
C VAL A 66 -21.84 24.85 -0.63
N THR A 67 -23.00 25.52 -0.77
CA THR A 67 -23.81 25.46 -2.00
C THR A 67 -23.03 26.02 -3.19
N TYR A 68 -22.38 27.17 -3.03
CA TYR A 68 -21.53 27.75 -4.06
C TYR A 68 -20.36 26.81 -4.42
N LEU A 69 -19.61 26.35 -3.42
CA LEU A 69 -18.48 25.45 -3.61
C LEU A 69 -18.89 24.15 -4.32
N SER A 70 -20.01 23.55 -3.93
CA SER A 70 -20.52 22.33 -4.55
C SER A 70 -20.97 22.56 -6.00
N SER A 71 -21.55 23.72 -6.32
CA SER A 71 -21.93 24.05 -7.70
C SER A 71 -20.73 24.22 -8.66
N SER A 72 -19.56 24.57 -8.10
CA SER A 72 -18.33 24.84 -8.84
C SER A 72 -17.59 23.57 -9.31
N ALA A 73 -17.88 22.41 -8.71
CA ALA A 73 -17.16 21.16 -8.93
C ALA A 73 -18.03 20.08 -9.60
N THR A 74 -17.43 18.98 -10.04
CA THR A 74 -18.15 17.75 -10.41
C THR A 74 -18.57 16.97 -9.17
N GLU A 75 -17.62 16.76 -8.28
CA GLU A 75 -17.84 16.20 -6.95
C GLU A 75 -17.16 17.10 -5.91
N SER A 76 -17.80 17.28 -4.75
CA SER A 76 -17.30 18.13 -3.66
C SER A 76 -17.15 17.32 -2.38
N ILE A 77 -16.01 17.47 -1.71
CA ILE A 77 -15.70 16.82 -0.44
C ILE A 77 -15.24 17.89 0.53
N GLY A 78 -15.80 17.91 1.73
CA GLY A 78 -15.31 18.83 2.75
C GLY A 78 -15.68 18.49 4.17
N CYS A 79 -15.21 19.31 5.09
CA CYS A 79 -15.57 19.25 6.50
C CYS A 79 -15.59 20.64 7.14
N LEU A 80 -16.19 20.72 8.33
CA LEU A 80 -15.93 21.84 9.23
C LEU A 80 -14.68 21.56 10.06
N SER A 81 -13.80 22.56 10.14
CA SER A 81 -12.50 22.51 10.80
C SER A 81 -12.40 23.50 11.95
N SER A 82 -11.39 23.33 12.79
CA SER A 82 -11.09 24.23 13.91
C SER A 82 -10.58 25.57 13.36
N PRO A 83 -10.89 26.71 14.00
CA PRO A 83 -10.18 27.96 13.72
C PRO A 83 -8.71 27.82 14.13
N LEU A 84 -7.83 28.58 13.48
CA LEU A 84 -6.43 28.60 13.88
C LEU A 84 -6.21 29.54 15.07
N PRO A 85 -5.29 29.21 16.00
CA PRO A 85 -4.95 30.07 17.12
C PRO A 85 -4.47 31.46 16.69
N GLN A 86 -3.84 31.63 15.53
CA GLN A 86 -3.44 32.96 15.02
C GLN A 86 -4.63 33.83 14.60
N PHE A 87 -5.73 33.21 14.19
CA PHE A 87 -6.88 33.89 13.61
C PHE A 87 -8.18 33.39 14.24
N PRO A 88 -8.35 33.53 15.57
CA PRO A 88 -9.47 32.92 16.29
C PRO A 88 -10.82 33.47 15.81
N ASN A 89 -10.88 34.74 15.43
CA ASN A 89 -12.13 35.40 15.02
C ASN A 89 -12.31 35.49 13.49
N HIS A 90 -11.46 34.86 12.68
CA HIS A 90 -11.54 34.96 11.23
C HIS A 90 -12.25 33.75 10.60
N ALA A 91 -12.96 34.01 9.50
CA ALA A 91 -13.47 33.00 8.61
C ALA A 91 -12.33 32.45 7.75
N ILE A 92 -12.08 31.14 7.87
CA ILE A 92 -11.01 30.45 7.15
C ILE A 92 -11.63 29.47 6.16
N CYS A 93 -11.18 29.53 4.91
CA CYS A 93 -11.60 28.61 3.86
C CYS A 93 -10.39 28.07 3.12
N SER A 94 -10.25 26.75 3.17
CA SER A 94 -9.22 25.99 2.47
C SER A 94 -9.86 25.29 1.28
N ILE A 95 -9.34 25.50 0.07
CA ILE A 95 -9.85 24.87 -1.15
C ILE A 95 -8.72 24.26 -1.97
N ALA A 96 -9.02 23.12 -2.57
CA ALA A 96 -8.11 22.35 -3.41
C ALA A 96 -8.89 21.76 -4.59
N TYR A 97 -8.52 22.15 -5.82
CA TYR A 97 -9.14 21.59 -7.03
C TYR A 97 -8.28 20.46 -7.60
N LEU A 98 -8.83 19.24 -7.63
CA LEU A 98 -8.18 18.03 -8.10
C LEU A 98 -8.63 17.62 -9.51
N ASP A 99 -7.72 16.97 -10.23
CA ASP A 99 -7.99 16.41 -11.56
C ASP A 99 -8.77 15.09 -11.47
N ASP A 100 -9.82 14.94 -12.28
CA ASP A 100 -10.73 13.77 -12.26
C ASP A 100 -10.03 12.45 -12.66
N LYS A 101 -9.04 12.51 -13.55
CA LYS A 101 -8.36 11.32 -14.09
C LYS A 101 -7.55 10.53 -13.06
N ASN A 102 -7.12 11.16 -11.98
CA ASN A 102 -6.16 10.58 -11.02
C ASN A 102 -6.70 10.51 -9.59
N CYS A 103 -7.94 10.93 -9.38
CA CYS A 103 -8.55 11.10 -8.08
C CYS A 103 -9.93 10.45 -8.08
N VAL A 104 -10.19 9.58 -7.12
CA VAL A 104 -11.50 8.94 -6.94
C VAL A 104 -12.10 9.40 -5.62
N PRO A 105 -13.15 10.24 -5.65
CA PRO A 105 -13.87 10.66 -4.46
C PRO A 105 -14.69 9.51 -3.88
N PHE A 106 -14.74 9.41 -2.55
CA PHE A 106 -15.44 8.35 -1.84
C PHE A 106 -16.09 8.85 -0.54
N ARG A 107 -17.10 8.09 -0.10
CA ARG A 107 -17.67 8.14 1.24
C ARG A 107 -17.56 6.76 1.87
N SER A 108 -17.16 6.72 3.13
CA SER A 108 -17.05 5.52 3.94
C SER A 108 -18.03 5.60 5.11
N THR A 109 -18.76 4.51 5.32
CA THR A 109 -19.63 4.30 6.50
C THR A 109 -19.12 3.15 7.35
N ILE A 110 -17.85 2.76 7.18
CA ILE A 110 -17.26 1.67 7.96
C ILE A 110 -17.26 2.11 9.43
N PRO A 111 -17.93 1.36 10.32
CA PRO A 111 -18.02 1.75 11.71
C PRO A 111 -16.64 1.66 12.37
N GLY A 112 -16.25 2.73 13.07
CA GLY A 112 -15.10 2.72 13.96
C GLY A 112 -15.42 2.18 15.35
N LYS A 113 -14.51 2.42 16.29
CA LYS A 113 -14.67 1.97 17.67
C LYS A 113 -15.72 2.86 18.35
N GLN A 114 -16.83 2.27 18.77
CA GLN A 114 -17.84 3.06 19.48
C GLN A 114 -17.27 3.61 20.80
N PRO A 115 -17.53 4.89 21.13
CA PRO A 115 -17.13 5.44 22.41
C PRO A 115 -17.76 4.63 23.53
N ILE A 116 -16.95 4.31 24.55
CA ILE A 116 -17.40 3.55 25.72
C ILE A 116 -18.44 4.41 26.46
N LYS A 117 -19.73 4.12 26.26
CA LYS A 117 -20.80 4.79 27.01
C LYS A 117 -20.82 4.25 28.44
N VAL A 118 -20.32 5.03 29.39
CA VAL A 118 -20.46 4.75 30.82
C VAL A 118 -21.78 5.33 31.33
N GLY A 119 -22.75 4.47 31.62
CA GLY A 119 -24.06 4.86 32.17
C GLY A 119 -24.93 3.63 32.50
N ARG A 120 -25.90 3.79 33.41
CA ARG A 120 -26.91 2.74 33.68
C ARG A 120 -27.65 2.44 32.38
N TRP A 121 -27.72 1.16 32.03
CA TRP A 121 -28.59 0.64 30.98
C TRP A 121 -30.01 1.20 31.17
N LEU A 122 -30.43 2.12 30.31
CA LEU A 122 -31.84 2.36 30.08
C LEU A 122 -32.30 1.21 29.19
N THR A 123 -33.18 0.37 29.74
CA THR A 123 -33.92 -0.64 29.00
C THR A 123 -34.48 -0.02 27.73
N LYS A 124 -34.15 -0.62 26.58
CA LYS A 124 -34.66 -0.20 25.27
C LYS A 124 -36.18 -0.11 25.31
N SER A 125 -36.73 1.08 25.07
CA SER A 125 -38.09 1.21 24.55
C SER A 125 -38.09 0.63 23.14
N GLU A 126 -38.91 -0.40 22.94
CA GLU A 126 -39.20 -0.98 21.64
C GLU A 126 -39.76 0.10 20.72
N ASN A 127 -38.99 0.52 19.72
CA ASN A 127 -39.47 0.96 18.39
C ASN A 127 -38.28 1.40 17.52
N SER A 128 -37.61 0.43 16.90
CA SER A 128 -37.00 0.57 15.57
C SER A 128 -36.50 -0.80 15.13
N SER A 129 -37.35 -1.47 14.36
CA SER A 129 -37.06 -2.73 13.69
C SER A 129 -36.05 -2.53 12.55
N ALA A 130 -34.80 -2.95 12.78
CA ALA A 130 -33.91 -3.45 11.74
C ALA A 130 -33.09 -4.58 12.36
N SER A 131 -33.52 -5.81 12.07
CA SER A 131 -33.01 -7.07 12.59
C SER A 131 -31.61 -7.39 12.06
N LEU A 132 -30.60 -7.36 12.95
CA LEU A 132 -29.34 -8.08 12.76
C LEU A 132 -29.38 -9.33 13.66
N ASN A 133 -29.49 -10.49 13.02
CA ASN A 133 -29.39 -11.81 13.66
C ASN A 133 -27.99 -12.01 14.26
N TYR A 134 -27.79 -11.63 15.51
CA TYR A 134 -26.66 -12.11 16.31
C TYR A 134 -27.03 -13.46 16.92
N ASN A 135 -26.36 -14.53 16.49
CA ASN A 135 -26.44 -15.84 17.11
C ASN A 135 -25.83 -15.76 18.52
N VAL A 136 -26.68 -15.85 19.57
CA VAL A 136 -26.31 -15.67 20.99
C VAL A 136 -25.54 -16.87 21.58
N ASN A 137 -25.26 -17.93 20.80
CA ASN A 137 -24.73 -19.20 21.34
C ASN A 137 -23.23 -19.47 21.11
N ARG A 138 -22.38 -18.46 20.94
CA ARG A 138 -20.91 -18.63 21.06
C ARG A 138 -20.36 -17.67 22.10
N LEU A 139 -20.23 -18.14 23.33
CA LEU A 139 -19.29 -17.55 24.29
C LEU A 139 -17.88 -17.66 23.67
N PRO A 140 -17.07 -16.58 23.62
CA PRO A 140 -15.71 -16.65 23.13
C PRO A 140 -14.87 -17.55 24.03
N ASP A 141 -14.14 -18.48 23.41
CA ASP A 141 -13.19 -19.35 24.09
C ASP A 141 -11.97 -18.51 24.54
N PHE A 142 -11.77 -18.36 25.85
CA PHE A 142 -10.73 -17.52 26.45
C PHE A 142 -9.33 -18.17 26.47
N SER A 143 -9.14 -19.31 25.79
CA SER A 143 -7.91 -20.11 25.90
C SER A 143 -6.84 -19.83 24.83
N GLN A 144 -7.04 -18.87 23.92
CA GLN A 144 -6.03 -18.53 22.90
C GLN A 144 -5.41 -17.15 23.17
N ASN A 145 -4.16 -17.16 23.65
CA ASN A 145 -3.27 -16.01 23.81
C ASN A 145 -2.86 -15.43 22.44
N ALA A 146 -3.80 -14.87 21.69
CA ALA A 146 -3.54 -13.97 20.57
C ALA A 146 -4.10 -12.59 20.94
N SER A 147 -3.28 -11.56 20.79
CA SER A 147 -3.63 -10.16 21.02
C SER A 147 -4.98 -9.85 20.39
N HIS A 148 -5.94 -9.41 21.21
CA HIS A 148 -7.29 -9.02 20.78
C HIS A 148 -7.30 -7.88 19.73
N TRP A 149 -6.13 -7.26 19.48
CA TRP A 149 -5.84 -6.25 18.47
C TRP A 149 -5.71 -6.82 17.05
N ASP A 150 -5.23 -8.06 16.90
CA ASP A 150 -4.98 -8.68 15.60
C ASP A 150 -6.08 -9.67 15.18
N ASN A 151 -6.83 -10.22 16.13
CA ASN A 151 -7.87 -11.20 15.85
C ASN A 151 -9.26 -10.72 16.30
N THR A 152 -10.08 -10.30 15.34
CA THR A 152 -11.54 -10.56 15.27
C THR A 152 -12.11 -10.00 13.95
N GLY A 153 -12.72 -10.88 13.15
CA GLY A 153 -13.64 -10.56 12.05
C GLY A 153 -12.99 -10.22 10.71
N ASP A 154 -13.61 -10.70 9.62
CA ASP A 154 -13.30 -10.32 8.24
C ASP A 154 -13.03 -8.81 8.14
N ALA A 155 -11.97 -8.43 7.41
CA ALA A 155 -11.67 -7.01 7.20
C ALA A 155 -12.91 -6.31 6.62
N PRO A 156 -13.37 -5.19 7.19
CA PRO A 156 -14.58 -4.53 6.72
C PRO A 156 -14.43 -4.16 5.24
N LEU A 157 -15.45 -4.49 4.46
CA LEU A 157 -15.47 -4.25 3.01
C LEU A 157 -15.31 -2.75 2.74
N LEU A 158 -14.30 -2.41 1.93
CA LEU A 158 -14.10 -1.04 1.47
C LEU A 158 -15.28 -0.60 0.58
N PRO A 159 -15.59 0.72 0.54
CA PRO A 159 -16.50 1.28 -0.45
C PRO A 159 -16.15 0.79 -1.86
N GLU A 160 -17.16 0.51 -2.70
CA GLU A 160 -17.01 -0.07 -4.04
C GLU A 160 -15.94 0.64 -4.88
N ARG A 161 -15.99 1.98 -4.94
CA ARG A 161 -15.00 2.82 -5.64
C ARG A 161 -13.55 2.65 -5.12
N LEU A 162 -13.37 2.39 -3.82
CA LEU A 162 -12.05 2.09 -3.26
C LEU A 162 -11.63 0.65 -3.53
N SER A 163 -12.57 -0.29 -3.45
CA SER A 163 -12.36 -1.71 -3.75
C SER A 163 -11.89 -1.91 -5.19
N GLU A 164 -12.44 -1.17 -6.16
CA GLU A 164 -11.99 -1.17 -7.56
C GLU A 164 -10.55 -0.69 -7.72
N LEU A 165 -10.17 0.40 -7.03
CA LEU A 165 -8.80 0.91 -7.06
C LEU A 165 -7.79 -0.04 -6.38
N VAL A 166 -8.24 -0.75 -5.36
CA VAL A 166 -7.44 -1.80 -4.70
C VAL A 166 -7.28 -3.00 -5.62
N PHE A 167 -8.36 -3.45 -6.28
CA PHE A 167 -8.35 -4.55 -7.24
C PHE A 167 -7.42 -4.27 -8.42
N THR A 168 -7.48 -3.05 -8.96
CA THR A 168 -6.61 -2.58 -10.06
C THR A 168 -5.19 -2.23 -9.60
N ARG A 169 -4.85 -2.43 -8.33
CA ARG A 169 -3.56 -2.06 -7.69
C ARG A 169 -3.14 -0.61 -7.96
N ASN A 170 -4.11 0.27 -8.11
CA ASN A 170 -3.87 1.66 -8.44
C ASN A 170 -4.03 2.59 -7.23
N LEU A 171 -4.47 2.09 -6.08
CA LEU A 171 -4.57 2.89 -4.85
C LEU A 171 -3.19 3.16 -4.23
N GLY A 172 -2.76 4.43 -4.22
CA GLY A 172 -1.46 4.81 -3.63
C GLY A 172 -1.54 5.61 -2.36
N SER A 173 -2.46 6.57 -2.30
CA SER A 173 -2.66 7.36 -1.10
C SER A 173 -4.07 7.88 -0.96
N VAL A 174 -4.53 8.12 0.26
CA VAL A 174 -5.88 8.55 0.58
C VAL A 174 -5.82 9.79 1.46
N ILE A 175 -6.55 10.82 1.08
CA ILE A 175 -6.79 12.02 1.90
C ILE A 175 -8.25 12.00 2.33
N TYR A 176 -8.55 12.09 3.62
CA TYR A 176 -9.93 12.01 4.10
C TYR A 176 -10.20 12.87 5.34
N PHE A 177 -11.48 13.14 5.55
CA PHE A 177 -12.05 13.75 6.74
C PHE A 177 -12.96 12.73 7.39
N SER A 178 -12.81 12.49 8.69
CA SER A 178 -13.62 11.53 9.44
C SER A 178 -14.29 12.16 10.65
N ASP A 179 -15.28 11.48 11.19
CA ASP A 179 -15.67 11.64 12.58
C ASP A 179 -14.56 11.14 13.54
N ASP A 180 -14.86 11.11 14.83
CA ASP A 180 -13.96 10.60 15.88
C ASP A 180 -13.69 9.08 15.79
N SER A 181 -14.40 8.36 14.93
CA SER A 181 -14.47 6.90 14.85
C SER A 181 -13.84 6.40 13.53
N SER A 182 -12.62 6.85 13.24
CA SER A 182 -11.91 6.56 11.98
C SER A 182 -11.30 5.15 11.88
N GLU A 183 -11.26 4.39 12.98
CA GLU A 183 -10.46 3.16 13.10
C GLU A 183 -10.92 2.07 12.15
N GLY A 184 -12.22 2.01 11.87
CA GLY A 184 -12.80 1.05 10.93
C GLY A 184 -12.25 1.24 9.52
N LEU A 185 -12.24 2.48 9.02
CA LEU A 185 -11.67 2.82 7.72
C LEU A 185 -10.16 2.62 7.70
N VAL A 186 -9.46 3.05 8.75
CA VAL A 186 -8.01 2.87 8.88
C VAL A 186 -7.63 1.39 8.81
N ARG A 187 -8.35 0.54 9.55
CA ARG A 187 -8.16 -0.91 9.52
C ARG A 187 -8.45 -1.49 8.14
N ALA A 188 -9.53 -1.07 7.49
CA ALA A 188 -9.86 -1.50 6.14
C ALA A 188 -8.73 -1.15 5.16
N LEU A 189 -8.25 0.10 5.16
CA LEU A 189 -7.17 0.57 4.28
C LEU A 189 -5.82 -0.12 4.55
N ASN A 190 -5.51 -0.41 5.82
CA ASN A 190 -4.29 -1.12 6.20
C ASN A 190 -4.30 -2.59 5.74
N HIS A 191 -5.48 -3.22 5.65
CA HIS A 191 -5.64 -4.61 5.19
C HIS A 191 -6.00 -4.73 3.70
N ALA A 192 -6.40 -3.63 3.07
CA ALA A 192 -6.89 -3.60 1.69
C ALA A 192 -5.89 -4.17 0.68
N ASN A 193 -4.60 -3.91 0.89
CA ASN A 193 -3.56 -4.33 -0.03
C ASN A 193 -2.35 -4.88 0.75
N PRO A 194 -2.24 -6.22 0.88
CA PRO A 194 -1.10 -6.86 1.56
C PRO A 194 0.25 -6.57 0.90
N LEU A 195 0.25 -6.21 -0.39
CA LEU A 195 1.46 -6.05 -1.21
C LEU A 195 1.94 -4.60 -1.29
N MET A 196 1.05 -3.62 -1.15
CA MET A 196 1.39 -2.19 -1.20
C MET A 196 0.53 -1.41 -0.23
N LYS A 197 1.16 -0.96 0.85
CA LYS A 197 0.44 -0.28 1.91
C LYS A 197 0.08 1.14 1.50
N VAL A 198 -1.18 1.50 1.72
CA VAL A 198 -1.79 2.76 1.30
C VAL A 198 -1.32 3.88 2.23
N LYS A 199 -0.83 4.99 1.68
CA LYS A 199 -0.48 6.16 2.50
C LYS A 199 -1.75 6.92 2.88
N GLN A 200 -1.94 7.19 4.16
CA GLN A 200 -3.13 7.83 4.69
C GLN A 200 -2.79 9.21 5.27
N LEU A 201 -3.62 10.20 4.91
CA LEU A 201 -3.64 11.53 5.51
C LEU A 201 -5.10 11.83 5.88
N GLY A 202 -5.43 11.64 7.14
CA GLY A 202 -6.76 11.87 7.68
C GLY A 202 -6.80 13.11 8.57
N LEU A 203 -7.94 13.81 8.63
CA LEU A 203 -8.23 14.79 9.67
C LEU A 203 -9.53 14.38 10.35
N VAL A 204 -9.56 14.46 11.68
CA VAL A 204 -10.82 14.33 12.40
C VAL A 204 -11.54 15.68 12.32
N ALA A 205 -12.78 15.71 11.83
CA ALA A 205 -13.55 16.95 11.72
C ALA A 205 -13.79 17.54 13.12
N SER A 206 -13.94 18.86 13.20
CA SER A 206 -14.22 19.54 14.47
C SER A 206 -15.65 19.30 14.93
N HIS A 207 -15.86 19.42 16.24
CA HIS A 207 -17.18 19.31 16.82
C HIS A 207 -18.06 20.51 16.44
N THR A 208 -19.27 20.23 15.95
CA THR A 208 -20.19 21.26 15.44
C THR A 208 -21.60 21.28 16.06
N PRO A 209 -21.83 20.83 17.32
CA PRO A 209 -23.19 20.74 17.85
C PRO A 209 -23.87 22.11 17.95
N PHE A 210 -23.10 23.18 18.15
CA PHE A 210 -23.60 24.55 18.24
C PHE A 210 -23.65 25.28 16.89
N VAL A 211 -23.00 24.74 15.86
CA VAL A 211 -22.94 25.36 14.52
C VAL A 211 -24.02 24.79 13.62
N THR A 212 -24.12 23.46 13.56
CA THR A 212 -25.01 22.72 12.64
C THR A 212 -26.00 21.80 13.36
N GLY A 213 -25.93 21.71 14.69
CA GLY A 213 -26.77 20.78 15.47
C GLY A 213 -26.30 19.32 15.42
N THR A 214 -25.22 19.01 14.71
CA THR A 214 -24.64 17.66 14.59
C THR A 214 -23.29 17.56 15.28
N PRO A 215 -22.91 16.39 15.82
CA PRO A 215 -21.64 16.22 16.54
C PRO A 215 -20.44 16.55 15.65
N PHE A 216 -20.47 16.10 14.40
CA PHE A 216 -19.50 16.43 13.35
C PHE A 216 -20.24 16.88 12.10
N THR A 217 -19.55 17.59 11.21
CA THR A 217 -20.10 18.04 9.92
C THR A 217 -19.12 17.71 8.79
N LEU A 218 -19.49 16.70 8.00
CA LEU A 218 -18.81 16.27 6.78
C LEU A 218 -19.70 16.60 5.57
N PHE A 219 -19.10 16.96 4.45
CA PHE A 219 -19.79 17.28 3.22
C PHE A 219 -19.37 16.32 2.11
N TYR A 220 -20.34 15.76 1.40
CA TYR A 220 -20.12 14.98 0.18
C TYR A 220 -21.18 15.36 -0.86
N ASN A 221 -20.74 15.94 -1.98
CA ASN A 221 -21.58 16.43 -3.08
C ASN A 221 -22.69 17.39 -2.62
N GLY A 222 -22.37 18.25 -1.64
CA GLY A 222 -23.30 19.23 -1.06
C GLY A 222 -24.22 18.69 0.04
N GLU A 223 -24.27 17.37 0.24
CA GLU A 223 -25.02 16.76 1.35
C GLU A 223 -24.19 16.74 2.64
N GLN A 224 -24.85 16.95 3.78
CA GLN A 224 -24.24 16.95 5.11
C GLN A 224 -24.36 15.59 5.79
N PHE A 225 -23.27 15.13 6.39
CA PHE A 225 -23.19 13.90 7.17
C PHE A 225 -22.58 14.14 8.54
N SER A 226 -23.09 13.43 9.55
CA SER A 226 -22.65 13.53 10.94
C SER A 226 -21.75 12.38 11.40
N SER A 227 -21.55 11.37 10.56
CA SER A 227 -20.75 10.17 10.85
C SER A 227 -20.15 9.56 9.60
N GLY A 228 -19.09 8.76 9.81
CA GLY A 228 -18.29 8.12 8.79
C GLY A 228 -17.10 8.96 8.35
N ALA A 229 -16.65 8.75 7.11
CA ALA A 229 -15.56 9.52 6.53
C ALA A 229 -15.85 9.86 5.07
N VAL A 230 -15.35 11.00 4.62
CA VAL A 230 -15.42 11.48 3.23
C VAL A 230 -14.02 11.81 2.77
N GLY A 231 -13.67 11.50 1.53
CA GLY A 231 -12.29 11.69 1.10
C GLY A 231 -12.06 11.46 -0.37
N VAL A 232 -10.79 11.58 -0.75
CA VAL A 232 -10.32 11.34 -2.11
C VAL A 232 -9.18 10.32 -2.07
N ALA A 233 -9.32 9.28 -2.89
CA ALA A 233 -8.27 8.33 -3.18
C ALA A 233 -7.44 8.84 -4.38
N LEU A 234 -6.13 8.84 -4.21
CA LEU A 234 -5.16 9.23 -5.21
C LEU A 234 -4.47 7.99 -5.76
N ASN A 235 -4.27 8.00 -7.08
CA ASN A 235 -3.63 6.87 -7.73
C ASN A 235 -2.14 6.72 -7.39
N ASN A 236 -1.57 5.55 -7.66
CA ASN A 236 -0.18 5.20 -7.34
C ASN A 236 0.88 6.09 -8.00
N THR A 237 0.54 6.74 -9.12
CA THR A 237 1.44 7.65 -9.85
C THR A 237 1.46 9.08 -9.29
N ARG A 238 0.46 9.44 -8.48
CA ARG A 238 0.28 10.78 -7.93
C ARG A 238 -0.07 10.76 -6.45
N GLY A 239 0.67 9.96 -5.68
CA GLY A 239 0.56 9.97 -4.23
C GLY A 239 1.17 11.22 -3.57
N PHE A 240 1.10 11.28 -2.24
CA PHE A 240 1.81 12.26 -1.44
C PHE A 240 2.99 11.65 -0.67
N ASN A 241 3.87 12.53 -0.18
CA ASN A 241 4.90 12.18 0.78
C ASN A 241 4.78 13.11 2.00
N VAL A 242 4.75 12.49 3.18
CA VAL A 242 4.85 13.21 4.45
C VAL A 242 6.31 13.65 4.59
N LYS A 243 6.55 14.96 4.55
CA LYS A 243 7.89 15.55 4.64
C LYS A 243 8.37 15.55 6.09
N SER A 244 7.50 15.99 6.99
CA SER A 244 7.75 16.02 8.42
C SER A 244 6.43 16.03 9.17
N VAL A 245 6.46 15.45 10.38
CA VAL A 245 5.52 15.76 11.45
C VAL A 245 6.35 16.51 12.48
N ASP A 246 5.99 17.76 12.72
CA ASP A 246 6.72 18.64 13.62
C ASP A 246 5.89 18.86 14.89
N TYR A 247 6.56 18.77 16.04
CA TYR A 247 5.98 18.89 17.37
C TYR A 247 6.55 20.14 18.04
N PRO A 248 6.06 21.35 17.71
CA PRO A 248 6.54 22.56 18.36
C PRO A 248 6.21 22.49 19.86
N ASN A 249 7.05 23.14 20.67
CA ASN A 249 6.87 23.28 22.12
C ASN A 249 6.92 21.97 22.94
N LEU A 250 7.25 20.85 22.32
CA LEU A 250 7.41 19.58 23.00
C LEU A 250 8.84 19.42 23.52
N ILE A 251 9.03 19.41 24.85
CA ILE A 251 10.35 19.37 25.50
C ILE A 251 10.57 18.00 26.16
N PRO A 252 11.70 17.32 25.88
CA PRO A 252 12.06 16.09 26.57
C PRO A 252 12.51 16.38 28.00
N PHE A 253 12.11 15.52 28.95
CA PHE A 253 12.53 15.66 30.36
C PHE A 253 13.03 14.34 30.99
N SER A 254 13.20 13.30 30.18
CA SER A 254 13.84 12.05 30.59
C SER A 254 14.98 11.69 29.64
N GLU A 255 15.84 10.76 30.05
CA GLU A 255 16.73 10.08 29.10
C GLU A 255 15.93 9.13 28.19
N PRO A 256 16.46 8.78 26.99
CA PRO A 256 15.88 7.74 26.15
C PRO A 256 15.87 6.36 26.83
N MET A 257 14.76 5.63 26.67
CA MET A 257 14.51 4.33 27.30
C MET A 257 14.00 3.32 26.28
N ASN A 258 14.30 2.05 26.48
CA ASN A 258 13.83 0.97 25.62
C ASN A 258 12.58 0.31 26.23
N ILE A 259 11.58 0.08 25.37
CA ILE A 259 10.43 -0.75 25.71
C ILE A 259 10.88 -2.22 25.76
N GLN A 260 10.70 -2.89 26.89
CA GLN A 260 11.01 -4.32 27.00
C GLN A 260 9.74 -5.17 26.95
N ARG A 261 8.68 -4.71 27.60
CA ARG A 261 7.39 -5.41 27.62
C ARG A 261 6.25 -4.42 27.43
N VAL A 262 5.45 -4.68 26.40
CA VAL A 262 4.28 -3.91 26.03
C VAL A 262 3.17 -4.86 25.59
N ASP A 263 1.94 -4.50 25.91
CA ASP A 263 0.74 -5.25 25.53
C ASP A 263 -0.32 -4.25 25.03
N GLY A 264 -0.48 -4.16 23.71
CA GLY A 264 -1.31 -3.14 23.07
C GLY A 264 -0.83 -1.72 23.39
N ASN A 265 -1.67 -0.94 24.10
CA ASN A 265 -1.39 0.42 24.54
C ASN A 265 -0.86 0.52 25.98
N LEU A 266 -0.56 -0.63 26.62
CA LEU A 266 -0.07 -0.70 27.98
C LEU A 266 1.42 -1.06 28.00
N ILE A 267 2.25 -0.14 28.51
CA ILE A 267 3.66 -0.42 28.75
C ILE A 267 3.81 -0.98 30.16
N HIS A 268 4.42 -2.16 30.24
CA HIS A 268 4.66 -2.86 31.50
C HIS A 268 6.08 -2.67 32.03
N VAL A 269 7.08 -2.58 31.16
CA VAL A 269 8.50 -2.49 31.55
C VAL A 269 9.26 -1.55 30.61
N LEU A 270 9.97 -0.58 31.19
CA LEU A 270 10.90 0.33 30.52
C LEU A 270 12.27 0.19 31.19
N ASN A 271 13.32 -0.15 30.44
CA ASN A 271 14.69 -0.34 30.98
C ASN A 271 14.73 -1.20 32.26
N ASP A 272 14.08 -2.38 32.28
CA ASP A 272 13.97 -3.29 33.43
C ASP A 272 13.30 -2.71 34.69
N LEU A 273 12.71 -1.52 34.57
CA LEU A 273 12.11 -0.78 35.67
C LEU A 273 10.63 -0.49 35.42
N ASN A 274 9.95 -0.11 36.51
CA ASN A 274 8.55 0.28 36.49
C ASN A 274 8.36 1.62 35.74
N PRO A 275 7.62 1.63 34.62
CA PRO A 275 7.39 2.84 33.81
C PRO A 275 6.85 4.04 34.60
N THR A 276 5.92 3.80 35.53
CA THR A 276 5.30 4.87 36.33
C THR A 276 6.29 5.46 37.33
N GLU A 277 7.16 4.63 37.91
CA GLU A 277 8.20 5.09 38.83
C GLU A 277 9.24 5.95 38.11
N ILE A 278 9.66 5.55 36.90
CA ILE A 278 10.59 6.35 36.09
C ILE A 278 9.96 7.69 35.73
N LEU A 279 8.69 7.71 35.34
CA LEU A 279 7.97 8.95 35.05
C LEU A 279 7.99 9.91 36.26
N LEU A 280 7.65 9.41 37.45
CA LEU A 280 7.66 10.20 38.67
C LEU A 280 9.06 10.70 39.04
N LYS A 281 10.09 9.87 38.87
CA LYS A 281 11.50 10.27 39.07
C LYS A 281 11.92 11.36 38.08
N ALA A 282 11.52 11.24 36.82
CA ALA A 282 11.83 12.23 35.78
C ALA A 282 11.13 13.58 36.06
N ILE A 283 9.89 13.57 36.55
CA ILE A 283 9.19 14.78 36.99
C ILE A 283 9.91 15.42 38.18
N ALA A 284 10.26 14.62 39.20
CA ALA A 284 10.95 15.11 40.39
C ALA A 284 12.36 15.67 40.10
N ALA A 285 13.05 15.13 39.09
CA ALA A 285 14.36 15.60 38.66
C ALA A 285 14.32 16.95 37.91
N ASN A 286 13.15 17.37 37.39
CA ASN A 286 13.00 18.56 36.57
C ASN A 286 11.97 19.56 37.16
N PRO A 287 12.19 20.10 38.38
CA PRO A 287 11.25 21.02 39.03
C PRO A 287 11.07 22.33 38.26
N ALA A 288 12.03 22.72 37.41
CA ALA A 288 11.96 23.91 36.58
C ALA A 288 10.81 23.88 35.56
N LEU A 289 10.31 22.70 35.19
CA LEU A 289 9.21 22.54 34.23
C LEU A 289 7.82 22.81 34.82
N GLN A 290 7.72 22.96 36.16
CA GLN A 290 6.47 23.25 36.88
C GLN A 290 5.28 22.34 36.49
N ILE A 291 5.55 21.06 36.21
CA ILE A 291 4.54 20.10 35.76
C ILE A 291 3.45 19.95 36.84
N GLY A 292 2.26 20.43 36.53
CA GLY A 292 1.06 20.34 37.35
C GLY A 292 0.37 18.98 37.23
N LYS A 293 -0.61 18.74 38.12
CA LYS A 293 -1.41 17.49 38.11
C LYS A 293 -2.32 17.36 36.88
N ASN A 294 -2.64 18.47 36.23
CA ASN A 294 -3.56 18.51 35.08
C ASN A 294 -2.80 18.59 33.75
N ASP A 295 -1.47 18.68 33.78
CA ASP A 295 -0.68 18.82 32.57
C ASP A 295 -0.66 17.50 31.81
N SER A 296 -0.90 17.58 30.50
CA SER A 296 -0.82 16.40 29.65
C SER A 296 0.63 16.04 29.39
N LEU A 297 0.99 14.81 29.74
CA LEU A 297 2.30 14.24 29.52
C LEU A 297 2.30 13.36 28.27
N TYR A 298 3.43 13.30 27.61
CA TYR A 298 3.57 12.62 26.32
C TYR A 298 4.75 11.65 26.32
N LEU A 299 4.63 10.60 25.51
CA LEU A 299 5.69 9.65 25.23
C LEU A 299 6.06 9.76 23.75
N GLY A 300 7.27 10.24 23.46
CA GLY A 300 7.81 10.30 22.11
C GLY A 300 8.52 9.00 21.75
N HIS A 301 8.27 8.49 20.55
CA HIS A 301 8.90 7.32 19.97
C HIS A 301 9.88 7.74 18.86
N SER A 302 11.08 7.15 18.88
CA SER A 302 12.18 7.44 17.97
C SER A 302 12.81 6.13 17.42
N LEU A 303 13.33 6.18 16.19
CA LEU A 303 13.97 5.00 15.58
C LEU A 303 15.40 4.78 16.13
N PRO A 304 15.82 3.52 16.33
CA PRO A 304 17.17 3.20 16.82
C PRO A 304 18.32 3.65 15.91
N SER A 305 18.06 3.87 14.61
CA SER A 305 19.10 3.98 13.57
C SER A 305 19.40 5.42 13.08
N SER A 306 18.80 6.46 13.65
CA SER A 306 19.10 7.84 13.22
C SER A 306 20.07 8.53 14.17
N LYS A 307 21.13 9.11 13.63
CA LYS A 307 22.05 10.02 14.35
C LYS A 307 21.35 11.31 14.84
N THR A 308 20.07 11.51 14.50
CA THR A 308 19.25 12.64 14.95
C THR A 308 18.16 12.14 15.90
N SER A 309 18.11 12.66 17.13
CA SER A 309 17.02 12.51 18.11
C SER A 309 15.74 13.25 17.64
N LYS A 310 15.23 12.92 16.45
CA LYS A 310 13.97 13.48 15.96
C LYS A 310 12.85 12.50 16.28
N VAL A 311 11.94 12.93 17.16
CA VAL A 311 10.74 12.16 17.52
C VAL A 311 9.90 11.94 16.28
N LYS A 312 9.50 10.69 16.05
CA LYS A 312 8.68 10.31 14.90
C LYS A 312 7.19 10.26 15.22
N ARG A 313 6.85 9.72 16.39
CA ARG A 313 5.48 9.59 16.88
C ARG A 313 5.40 10.04 18.33
N VAL A 314 4.28 10.63 18.72
CA VAL A 314 4.05 11.08 20.09
C VAL A 314 2.70 10.55 20.55
N TYR A 315 2.69 9.91 21.71
CA TYR A 315 1.49 9.36 22.33
C TYR A 315 1.17 10.14 23.60
N ARG A 316 -0.11 10.44 23.82
CA ARG A 316 -0.56 11.03 25.08
C ARG A 316 -0.60 9.95 26.16
N ILE A 317 -0.08 10.26 27.34
CA ILE A 317 -0.16 9.38 28.51
C ILE A 317 -1.54 9.58 29.16
N LEU A 318 -2.33 8.50 29.24
CA LEU A 318 -3.69 8.53 29.80
C LEU A 318 -3.70 8.30 31.31
N ALA A 319 -2.95 7.30 31.77
CA ALA A 319 -2.91 6.91 33.18
C ALA A 319 -1.65 6.10 33.50
N GLY A 320 -1.19 6.21 34.75
CA GLY A 320 -0.12 5.38 35.32
C GLY A 320 -0.53 4.88 36.70
N GLY A 321 -0.70 3.58 36.86
CA GLY A 321 -1.10 3.00 38.15
C GLY A 321 0.11 2.75 39.03
N GLN A 322 0.34 3.53 40.09
CA GLN A 322 1.48 3.33 40.99
C GLN A 322 1.56 1.91 41.59
N SER A 323 0.42 1.26 41.84
CA SER A 323 0.35 -0.10 42.40
C SER A 323 0.58 -1.23 41.39
N ARG A 324 0.31 -0.99 40.10
CA ARG A 324 0.49 -1.98 39.01
C ARG A 324 1.74 -1.71 38.16
N GLY A 325 2.29 -0.51 38.26
CA GLY A 325 3.46 -0.04 37.50
C GLY A 325 3.23 0.21 36.01
N THR A 326 2.03 -0.01 35.51
CA THR A 326 1.73 0.08 34.07
C THR A 326 1.46 1.51 33.63
N LEU A 327 1.97 1.87 32.44
CA LEU A 327 1.69 3.14 31.78
C LEU A 327 0.75 2.91 30.59
N ALA A 328 -0.41 3.57 30.60
CA ALA A 328 -1.40 3.50 29.53
C ALA A 328 -1.29 4.69 28.58
N LEU A 329 -1.30 4.41 27.27
CA LEU A 329 -1.18 5.40 26.22
C LEU A 329 -2.45 5.53 25.39
N GLU A 330 -2.68 6.73 24.85
CA GLU A 330 -3.63 6.97 23.77
C GLU A 330 -2.94 6.57 22.45
N ALA A 331 -3.14 5.31 22.05
CA ALA A 331 -2.51 4.73 20.87
C ALA A 331 -3.50 3.90 20.06
N ASP A 332 -3.53 4.13 18.75
CA ASP A 332 -4.36 3.36 17.80
C ASP A 332 -3.61 2.16 17.20
N ALA A 333 -2.29 2.09 17.41
CA ALA A 333 -1.42 1.01 16.97
C ALA A 333 -0.56 0.52 18.13
N SER A 334 -0.27 -0.79 18.16
CA SER A 334 0.56 -1.39 19.19
C SER A 334 2.03 -1.00 19.02
N LEU A 335 2.66 -0.60 20.13
CA LEU A 335 4.11 -0.40 20.22
C LEU A 335 4.84 -1.75 20.24
N LYS A 336 6.14 -1.78 19.90
CA LYS A 336 6.94 -3.01 19.89
C LYS A 336 7.99 -2.99 21.00
N ALA A 337 8.30 -4.18 21.51
CA ALA A 337 9.48 -4.35 22.35
C ALA A 337 10.74 -4.05 21.53
N GLY A 338 11.65 -3.26 22.08
CA GLY A 338 12.85 -2.74 21.43
C GLY A 338 12.74 -1.29 20.95
N ASP A 339 11.54 -0.70 20.94
CA ASP A 339 11.34 0.69 20.54
C ASP A 339 11.96 1.66 21.56
N LEU A 340 12.61 2.72 21.07
CA LEU A 340 13.25 3.75 21.89
C LEU A 340 12.27 4.91 22.14
N VAL A 341 11.99 5.17 23.42
CA VAL A 341 11.00 6.16 23.87
C VAL A 341 11.55 7.15 24.89
N GLN A 342 10.97 8.34 24.94
CA GLN A 342 11.37 9.42 25.84
C GLN A 342 10.13 10.18 26.32
N PHE A 343 10.16 10.68 27.57
CA PHE A 343 9.05 11.48 28.12
C PHE A 343 9.15 12.94 27.72
N TYR A 344 8.00 13.51 27.37
CA TYR A 344 7.87 14.89 26.93
C TYR A 344 6.71 15.62 27.62
N VAL A 345 6.84 16.94 27.71
CA VAL A 345 5.79 17.84 28.17
C VAL A 345 5.65 19.01 27.18
N LEU A 346 4.44 19.53 27.02
CA LEU A 346 4.19 20.74 26.25
C LEU A 346 4.45 21.97 27.12
N THR A 347 5.14 22.97 26.57
CA THR A 347 5.26 24.27 27.24
C THR A 347 4.03 25.14 26.98
N ALA A 348 3.60 25.87 28.01
CA ALA A 348 2.41 26.74 27.99
C ALA A 348 2.56 28.03 27.15
N GLN A 349 3.66 28.21 26.41
CA GLN A 349 3.80 29.39 25.55
C GLN A 349 2.99 29.19 24.26
N PRO A 350 2.10 30.14 23.88
CA PRO A 350 1.36 30.05 22.63
C PRO A 350 2.39 29.96 21.50
N PRO A 351 2.37 28.91 20.67
CA PRO A 351 3.26 28.86 19.55
C PRO A 351 2.88 29.98 18.58
N ASP A 352 3.87 30.76 18.16
CA ASP A 352 3.93 31.22 16.77
C ASP A 352 3.94 29.94 15.91
N VAL A 353 2.77 29.34 15.65
CA VAL A 353 2.62 28.22 14.72
C VAL A 353 2.92 28.80 13.34
N ARG A 354 4.18 29.00 12.99
CA ARG A 354 4.56 29.51 11.68
C ARG A 354 4.17 28.45 10.67
N ILE A 355 3.01 28.62 10.06
CA ILE A 355 2.53 27.77 8.98
C ILE A 355 3.57 27.95 7.88
N PRO A 356 4.37 26.93 7.57
CA PRO A 356 5.36 27.07 6.54
C PRO A 356 4.62 27.26 5.22
N SER A 357 4.86 28.40 4.58
CA SER A 357 4.34 28.71 3.26
C SER A 357 5.12 27.92 2.21
N ILE A 358 4.90 26.61 2.17
CA ILE A 358 5.40 25.76 1.10
C ILE A 358 4.37 25.82 -0.03
N PRO A 359 4.67 26.44 -1.18
CA PRO A 359 3.73 26.51 -2.28
C PRO A 359 3.37 25.10 -2.77
N GLY A 360 2.09 24.78 -2.82
CA GLY A 360 1.57 23.47 -3.23
C GLY A 360 1.70 22.35 -2.19
N GLY A 361 1.92 22.68 -0.91
CA GLY A 361 1.87 21.73 0.21
C GLY A 361 0.48 21.64 0.86
N ILE A 362 0.24 20.54 1.56
CA ILE A 362 -0.89 20.34 2.47
C ILE A 362 -0.36 20.33 3.92
N ASN A 363 -0.99 21.10 4.80
CA ASN A 363 -0.67 21.21 6.21
C ASN A 363 -1.89 20.80 7.04
N PHE A 364 -1.77 19.73 7.83
CA PHE A 364 -2.77 19.37 8.84
C PHE A 364 -2.25 19.76 10.21
N ILE A 365 -3.04 20.50 10.98
CA ILE A 365 -2.64 21.09 12.27
C ILE A 365 -3.56 20.55 13.37
N CYS A 366 -2.97 20.15 14.49
CA CYS A 366 -3.74 19.85 15.70
C CYS A 366 -3.78 21.11 16.58
N THR A 367 -4.96 21.63 16.90
CA THR A 367 -5.16 22.79 17.79
C THR A 367 -5.63 22.32 19.16
N GLY A 368 -5.18 22.91 20.26
CA GLY A 368 -5.72 22.61 21.58
C GLY A 368 -7.10 23.24 21.80
N LYS A 369 -7.96 22.58 22.59
CA LYS A 369 -9.28 23.11 22.99
C LYS A 369 -9.19 24.40 23.80
N GLU A 370 -8.03 24.65 24.44
CA GLU A 370 -7.76 25.84 25.25
C GLU A 370 -6.99 26.94 24.48
N ASP A 371 -6.38 26.62 23.31
CA ASP A 371 -5.51 27.52 22.55
C ASP A 371 -6.28 28.62 21.80
N VAL A 372 -7.59 28.46 21.63
CA VAL A 372 -8.45 29.42 20.90
C VAL A 372 -8.75 30.68 21.74
N VAL A 373 -8.46 30.64 23.05
CA VAL A 373 -8.82 31.72 23.98
C VAL A 373 -7.70 32.76 24.19
N SER A 374 -6.47 32.53 23.73
CA SER A 374 -5.28 33.24 24.26
C SER A 374 -4.37 33.97 23.26
N SER A 375 -4.87 34.38 22.10
CA SER A 375 -4.08 35.15 21.11
C SER A 375 -4.72 36.50 20.76
N SER A 376 -4.75 37.41 21.73
CA SER A 376 -5.04 38.84 21.50
C SER A 376 -3.83 39.58 20.90
N LEU A 377 -3.13 39.00 19.92
CA LEU A 377 -1.96 39.61 19.28
C LEU A 377 -2.11 39.49 17.77
N HIS A 378 -2.20 40.66 17.12
CA HIS A 378 -2.48 40.92 15.70
C HIS A 378 -3.94 41.03 15.27
N ASP A 379 -4.67 41.92 15.94
CA ASP A 379 -5.77 42.67 15.30
C ASP A 379 -5.18 43.74 14.36
N ASN A 380 -4.40 43.31 13.35
CA ASN A 380 -4.07 44.20 12.24
C ASN A 380 -5.28 44.21 11.31
N SER A 381 -6.12 45.21 11.55
CA SER A 381 -7.21 45.69 10.72
C SER A 381 -6.78 45.90 9.26
N THR A 382 -6.60 44.82 8.53
CA THR A 382 -6.59 44.83 7.08
C THR A 382 -7.96 44.33 6.64
N SER A 383 -8.70 45.21 5.97
CA SER A 383 -9.96 44.92 5.29
C SER A 383 -9.82 43.95 4.11
N ASP A 384 -8.67 43.28 3.99
CA ASP A 384 -8.25 42.49 2.85
C ASP A 384 -8.20 41.01 3.20
N ILE A 385 -8.46 40.17 2.19
CA ILE A 385 -8.42 38.71 2.32
C ILE A 385 -6.97 38.27 2.14
N GLU A 386 -6.44 37.54 3.12
CA GLU A 386 -5.14 36.89 2.96
C GLU A 386 -5.30 35.61 2.14
N VAL A 387 -4.54 35.48 1.05
CA VAL A 387 -4.56 34.33 0.16
C VAL A 387 -3.17 33.72 0.11
N THR A 388 -3.06 32.43 0.46
CA THR A 388 -1.81 31.68 0.29
C THR A 388 -2.02 30.43 -0.56
N GLU A 389 -0.98 30.03 -1.30
CA GLU A 389 -1.01 28.90 -2.25
C GLU A 389 -0.68 27.56 -1.58
N ASN A 390 -1.36 27.24 -0.49
CA ASN A 390 -1.29 25.95 0.19
C ASN A 390 -2.70 25.50 0.64
N LEU A 391 -2.80 24.26 1.12
CA LEU A 391 -3.99 23.76 1.80
C LEU A 391 -3.66 23.62 3.28
N THR A 392 -4.27 24.45 4.13
CA THR A 392 -4.03 24.37 5.59
C THR A 392 -5.34 24.10 6.31
N ILE A 393 -5.39 23.02 7.09
CA ILE A 393 -6.59 22.57 7.79
C ILE A 393 -6.23 22.24 9.24
N ALA A 394 -7.08 22.65 10.17
CA ALA A 394 -6.89 22.47 11.59
C ALA A 394 -7.99 21.63 12.23
N SER A 395 -7.64 20.85 13.25
CA SER A 395 -8.61 20.08 14.04
C SER A 395 -8.23 20.10 15.51
N GLU A 396 -9.25 20.11 16.37
CA GLU A 396 -9.10 20.00 17.82
C GLU A 396 -8.85 18.57 18.32
N ASP A 397 -9.26 17.55 17.55
CA ASP A 397 -9.09 16.14 17.90
C ASP A 397 -8.02 15.45 17.04
N GLY A 398 -7.22 16.27 16.35
CA GLY A 398 -5.99 15.87 15.68
C GLY A 398 -6.13 15.40 14.24
N PHE A 399 -5.04 14.83 13.74
CA PHE A 399 -4.92 14.31 12.38
C PHE A 399 -4.32 12.92 12.37
N LEU A 400 -4.58 12.16 11.31
CA LEU A 400 -4.02 10.84 11.07
C LEU A 400 -2.99 10.92 9.94
N VAL A 401 -1.83 10.28 10.14
CA VAL A 401 -0.76 10.29 9.15
C VAL A 401 -0.07 8.94 9.09
N SER A 402 0.24 8.48 7.87
CA SER A 402 1.10 7.31 7.65
C SER A 402 2.57 7.70 7.60
N GLU A 403 3.42 6.93 8.26
CA GLU A 403 4.85 7.18 8.24
C GLU A 403 5.47 6.86 6.88
N ALA A 404 6.57 7.53 6.54
CA ALA A 404 7.28 7.31 5.27
C ALA A 404 7.94 5.92 5.19
N ASP A 405 8.42 5.40 6.32
CA ASP A 405 9.17 4.13 6.42
C ASP A 405 8.30 2.98 6.95
N ASP A 406 7.35 3.31 7.83
CA ASP A 406 6.40 2.39 8.42
C ASP A 406 4.97 2.85 8.10
N SER A 407 4.43 2.23 7.09
CA SER A 407 3.02 2.22 6.68
C SER A 407 1.91 2.11 7.74
N SER A 408 2.22 1.94 9.03
CA SER A 408 1.19 2.07 10.06
C SER A 408 0.80 3.54 10.21
N SER A 409 -0.46 3.85 9.92
CA SER A 409 -1.07 5.13 10.24
C SER A 409 -1.21 5.31 11.75
N PHE A 410 -0.95 6.52 12.26
CA PHE A 410 -1.22 6.87 13.65
C PHE A 410 -1.97 8.20 13.74
N ARG A 411 -2.76 8.38 14.80
CA ARG A 411 -3.41 9.64 15.14
C ARG A 411 -2.49 10.49 16.01
N CYS A 412 -2.34 11.75 15.63
CA CYS A 412 -1.60 12.76 16.37
C CYS A 412 -2.58 13.73 17.02
N THR A 413 -2.68 13.68 18.35
CA THR A 413 -3.56 14.54 19.16
C THR A 413 -2.80 15.63 19.92
N VAL A 414 -1.51 15.80 19.64
CA VAL A 414 -0.66 16.78 20.34
C VAL A 414 -0.99 18.20 19.87
N PRO A 415 -1.48 19.11 20.74
CA PRO A 415 -1.72 20.50 20.40
C PRO A 415 -0.48 21.18 19.81
N GLY A 416 -0.69 22.00 18.78
CA GLY A 416 0.36 22.71 18.03
C GLY A 416 1.08 21.85 16.98
N SER A 417 0.89 20.54 16.97
CA SER A 417 1.56 19.67 15.99
C SER A 417 1.13 19.95 14.55
N ILE A 418 2.06 19.80 13.61
CA ILE A 418 1.82 20.03 12.19
C ILE A 418 2.36 18.87 11.36
N ALA A 419 1.51 18.30 10.51
CA ALA A 419 1.92 17.40 9.44
C ALA A 419 2.09 18.17 8.13
N HIS A 420 3.32 18.18 7.61
CA HIS A 420 3.66 18.77 6.33
C HIS A 420 3.70 17.71 5.25
N VAL A 421 2.82 17.85 4.27
CA VAL A 421 2.68 16.91 3.16
C VAL A 421 2.95 17.62 1.85
N ILE A 422 3.87 17.05 1.07
CA ILE A 422 4.16 17.51 -0.28
C ILE A 422 3.60 16.51 -1.26
N LEU A 423 2.89 17.04 -2.26
CA LEU A 423 2.33 16.24 -3.33
C LEU A 423 3.39 15.97 -4.39
N ASN A 424 3.43 14.74 -4.87
CA ASN A 424 4.44 14.35 -5.83
C ASN A 424 4.19 15.05 -7.18
N LYS A 425 5.13 15.90 -7.60
CA LYS A 425 5.17 16.41 -8.98
C LYS A 425 5.55 15.24 -9.89
N LYS A 426 4.56 14.57 -10.51
CA LYS A 426 4.75 13.37 -11.34
C LYS A 426 5.72 12.37 -10.69
N GLN A 427 5.21 11.49 -9.83
CA GLN A 427 5.84 10.17 -9.75
C GLN A 427 5.43 9.41 -11.02
N VAL A 428 6.10 9.69 -12.14
CA VAL A 428 6.51 8.54 -12.94
C VAL A 428 7.23 7.66 -11.93
N MET A 429 6.77 6.43 -11.71
CA MET A 429 7.52 5.44 -10.97
C MET A 429 8.83 5.12 -11.73
N GLN A 430 9.69 6.11 -11.92
CA GLN A 430 11.09 5.93 -11.68
C GLN A 430 11.27 6.10 -10.17
N ARG A 431 10.84 5.09 -9.39
CA ARG A 431 11.84 4.61 -8.44
C ARG A 431 13.05 4.38 -9.33
N LYS A 432 14.12 5.15 -9.14
CA LYS A 432 15.45 4.65 -9.50
C LYS A 432 15.55 3.36 -8.67
N MET A 433 15.04 2.27 -9.24
CA MET A 433 15.51 0.95 -8.89
C MET A 433 17.02 1.04 -9.03
N PRO A 434 17.79 0.40 -8.15
CA PRO A 434 19.24 0.38 -8.31
C PRO A 434 19.52 -0.05 -9.75
N GLN A 435 19.87 0.94 -10.58
CA GLN A 435 20.42 0.67 -11.88
C GLN A 435 21.79 0.17 -11.50
N MET A 436 22.01 -1.12 -11.74
CA MET A 436 23.33 -1.72 -11.64
C MET A 436 24.27 -0.79 -12.40
N SER A 437 25.21 -0.19 -11.68
CA SER A 437 26.17 0.73 -12.24
C SER A 437 26.92 0.03 -13.37
N GLU A 438 27.45 0.80 -14.33
CA GLU A 438 28.25 0.22 -15.41
C GLU A 438 29.43 -0.60 -14.86
N GLN A 439 29.92 -0.24 -13.67
CA GLN A 439 30.93 -0.97 -12.93
C GLN A 439 30.40 -2.29 -12.34
N GLU A 440 29.25 -2.29 -11.66
CA GLU A 440 28.63 -3.54 -11.15
C GLU A 440 28.25 -4.51 -12.29
N LEU A 441 27.86 -3.98 -13.45
CA LEU A 441 27.58 -4.79 -14.64
C LEU A 441 28.87 -5.40 -15.20
N ARG A 442 29.96 -4.63 -15.25
CA ARG A 442 31.30 -5.12 -15.63
C ARG A 442 31.87 -6.11 -14.62
N ASP A 443 31.62 -5.92 -13.33
CA ASP A 443 32.06 -6.83 -12.27
C ASP A 443 31.27 -8.15 -12.32
N LEU A 444 29.98 -8.11 -12.70
CA LEU A 444 29.19 -9.31 -12.99
C LEU A 444 29.71 -10.04 -14.24
N ILE A 445 30.13 -9.29 -15.28
CA ILE A 445 30.73 -9.82 -16.53
C ILE A 445 32.14 -10.41 -16.31
N ALA A 446 32.91 -9.86 -15.36
CA ALA A 446 34.29 -10.27 -15.09
C ALA A 446 34.41 -11.64 -14.39
N THR A 447 33.29 -12.28 -14.05
CA THR A 447 33.27 -13.60 -13.39
C THR A 447 33.26 -14.70 -14.47
N PRO A 448 34.25 -15.62 -14.53
CA PRO A 448 34.34 -16.58 -15.64
C PRO A 448 33.15 -17.54 -15.69
N GLY A 449 32.41 -17.55 -16.82
CA GLY A 449 31.39 -18.55 -17.17
C GLY A 449 29.94 -18.08 -17.22
N GLU A 450 29.64 -16.78 -17.25
CA GLU A 450 28.38 -16.36 -16.65
C GLU A 450 27.75 -15.06 -17.26
N LEU A 451 26.93 -15.22 -18.33
CA LEU A 451 26.16 -14.26 -19.17
C LEU A 451 26.84 -13.90 -20.51
N GLU A 452 26.42 -14.57 -21.59
CA GLU A 452 26.96 -14.38 -22.95
C GLU A 452 25.89 -13.87 -23.94
N TRP A 453 24.61 -13.91 -23.56
CA TRP A 453 23.49 -13.62 -24.46
C TRP A 453 22.57 -12.55 -23.86
N SER A 454 22.06 -11.64 -24.69
CA SER A 454 21.19 -10.55 -24.26
C SER A 454 20.06 -10.27 -25.24
N ILE A 455 18.83 -10.25 -24.75
CA ILE A 455 17.64 -9.82 -25.50
C ILE A 455 17.28 -8.41 -25.04
N CYS A 456 17.34 -7.46 -25.97
CA CYS A 456 17.02 -6.05 -25.79
C CYS A 456 15.67 -5.74 -26.46
N ILE A 457 14.63 -5.61 -25.65
CA ILE A 457 13.25 -5.32 -26.11
C ILE A 457 12.97 -3.83 -25.93
N ARG A 458 12.60 -3.13 -27.00
CA ARG A 458 12.42 -1.67 -26.98
C ARG A 458 11.41 -1.19 -28.00
N ASP A 459 10.80 -0.04 -27.75
CA ASP A 459 10.15 0.73 -28.81
C ASP A 459 11.23 1.39 -29.70
N ALA A 460 10.96 1.55 -30.99
CA ALA A 460 11.79 2.35 -31.90
C ALA A 460 12.08 3.75 -31.35
N LYS A 461 11.12 4.35 -30.64
CA LYS A 461 11.29 5.66 -29.97
C LYS A 461 12.29 5.62 -28.81
N GLU A 462 12.52 4.45 -28.21
CA GLU A 462 13.43 4.24 -27.08
C GLU A 462 14.84 3.83 -27.50
N ALA A 463 15.09 3.64 -28.80
CA ALA A 463 16.35 3.16 -29.35
C ALA A 463 17.58 4.02 -28.98
N PHE A 464 17.38 5.29 -28.64
CA PHE A 464 18.45 6.18 -28.17
C PHE A 464 18.97 5.82 -26.77
N SER A 465 18.09 5.29 -25.90
CA SER A 465 18.37 5.02 -24.48
C SER A 465 18.58 3.53 -24.21
N VAL A 466 17.75 2.69 -24.83
CA VAL A 466 17.76 1.23 -24.67
C VAL A 466 18.41 0.63 -25.91
N LYS A 467 19.72 0.38 -25.85
CA LYS A 467 20.51 -0.18 -26.96
C LYS A 467 21.61 -1.10 -26.45
N PRO A 468 22.09 -2.04 -27.29
CA PRO A 468 23.28 -2.81 -26.98
C PRO A 468 24.45 -1.89 -26.60
N ARG A 469 25.04 -2.11 -25.42
CA ARG A 469 26.15 -1.28 -24.90
C ARG A 469 27.50 -1.99 -24.95
N PHE A 470 27.49 -3.31 -24.88
CA PHE A 470 28.68 -4.16 -24.76
C PHE A 470 28.70 -5.14 -25.93
N VAL A 471 28.68 -4.61 -27.17
CA VAL A 471 28.47 -5.41 -28.40
C VAL A 471 29.57 -6.47 -28.61
N ASP A 472 30.77 -6.21 -28.08
CA ASP A 472 31.91 -7.12 -28.18
C ASP A 472 31.88 -8.25 -27.13
N ASP A 473 31.07 -8.10 -26.06
CA ASP A 473 31.03 -9.02 -24.92
C ASP A 473 29.79 -9.95 -24.93
N PHE A 474 28.74 -9.61 -25.68
CA PHE A 474 27.49 -10.40 -25.71
C PHE A 474 26.96 -10.60 -27.12
N GLN A 475 26.34 -11.77 -27.32
CA GLN A 475 25.43 -11.97 -28.45
C GLN A 475 24.09 -11.28 -28.16
N TYR A 476 23.71 -10.32 -29.00
CA TYR A 476 22.48 -9.54 -28.82
C TYR A 476 21.37 -9.97 -29.78
N MET A 477 20.14 -9.98 -29.27
CA MET A 477 18.91 -9.94 -30.07
C MET A 477 18.15 -8.66 -29.72
N VAL A 478 17.88 -7.81 -30.71
CA VAL A 478 17.06 -6.60 -30.52
C VAL A 478 15.67 -6.84 -31.07
N LEU A 479 14.66 -6.63 -30.23
CA LEU A 479 13.24 -6.77 -30.57
C LEU A 479 12.57 -5.40 -30.50
N GLU A 480 12.00 -4.96 -31.62
CA GLU A 480 11.22 -3.73 -31.70
C GLU A 480 9.76 -4.01 -31.36
N VAL A 481 9.37 -3.70 -30.12
CA VAL A 481 8.07 -4.05 -29.53
C VAL A 481 7.57 -2.88 -28.69
N GLN A 482 6.33 -2.44 -28.95
CA GLN A 482 5.71 -1.34 -28.20
C GLN A 482 5.06 -1.86 -26.90
N ASP A 483 5.16 -1.11 -25.81
CA ASP A 483 4.47 -1.43 -24.56
C ASP A 483 3.04 -0.89 -24.56
N THR A 484 2.22 -1.42 -25.48
CA THR A 484 0.79 -1.10 -25.59
C THR A 484 -0.04 -2.38 -25.59
N GLU A 485 -1.33 -2.27 -25.27
CA GLU A 485 -2.21 -3.43 -25.18
C GLU A 485 -2.49 -4.08 -26.54
N GLU A 486 -2.35 -3.31 -27.63
CA GLU A 486 -2.56 -3.75 -29.02
C GLU A 486 -1.36 -4.50 -29.60
N GLN A 487 -0.18 -4.39 -28.98
CA GLN A 487 1.04 -5.02 -29.48
C GLN A 487 0.95 -6.55 -29.34
N ASN A 488 1.08 -7.27 -30.46
CA ASN A 488 0.98 -8.72 -30.48
C ASN A 488 2.32 -9.39 -30.11
N LEU A 489 2.45 -9.87 -28.88
CA LEU A 489 3.61 -10.58 -28.34
C LEU A 489 3.71 -12.01 -28.89
N ILE A 490 2.59 -12.70 -29.08
CA ILE A 490 2.56 -14.10 -29.55
C ILE A 490 3.27 -14.26 -30.89
N ARG A 491 3.14 -13.28 -31.79
CA ARG A 491 3.81 -13.28 -33.10
C ARG A 491 5.32 -13.04 -33.03
N VAL A 492 5.78 -12.24 -32.06
CA VAL A 492 7.20 -11.85 -31.93
C VAL A 492 7.97 -12.75 -30.97
N PHE A 493 7.27 -13.57 -30.19
CA PHE A 493 7.87 -14.46 -29.20
C PHE A 493 8.72 -15.62 -29.77
N PRO A 494 8.36 -16.30 -30.88
CA PRO A 494 9.08 -17.50 -31.32
C PRO A 494 10.59 -17.30 -31.59
N PRO A 495 11.03 -16.20 -32.24
CA PRO A 495 12.47 -15.92 -32.39
C PRO A 495 13.18 -15.71 -31.04
N ALA A 496 12.52 -15.02 -30.08
CA ALA A 496 13.07 -14.82 -28.74
C ALA A 496 13.20 -16.13 -27.97
N LYS A 497 12.20 -17.00 -28.08
CA LYS A 497 12.20 -18.34 -27.51
C LYS A 497 13.37 -19.17 -28.04
N GLN A 498 13.57 -19.19 -29.36
CA GLN A 498 14.68 -19.94 -29.95
C GLN A 498 16.03 -19.41 -29.47
N PHE A 499 16.21 -18.09 -29.43
CA PHE A 499 17.43 -17.46 -28.92
C PHE A 499 17.74 -17.85 -27.46
N ILE A 500 16.71 -17.96 -26.62
CA ILE A 500 16.88 -18.44 -25.23
C ILE A 500 17.29 -19.91 -25.22
N TYR A 501 16.67 -20.77 -26.04
CA TYR A 501 17.04 -22.18 -26.11
C TYR A 501 18.45 -22.41 -26.64
N ASP A 502 18.90 -21.64 -27.63
CA ASP A 502 20.25 -21.73 -28.18
C ASP A 502 21.30 -21.40 -27.11
N ALA A 503 21.06 -20.33 -26.34
CA ALA A 503 21.93 -19.94 -25.23
C ALA A 503 21.96 -20.98 -24.10
N ILE A 504 20.81 -21.58 -23.75
CA ILE A 504 20.76 -22.67 -22.77
C ILE A 504 21.51 -23.91 -23.29
N GLY A 505 21.35 -24.22 -24.59
CA GLY A 505 22.01 -25.35 -25.24
C GLY A 505 23.54 -25.20 -25.32
N SER A 506 24.05 -23.96 -25.38
CA SER A 506 25.49 -23.67 -25.31
C SER A 506 26.05 -23.66 -23.88
N GLY A 507 25.21 -23.89 -22.87
CA GLY A 507 25.59 -23.73 -21.46
C GLY A 507 25.73 -22.27 -21.01
N GLY A 508 25.28 -21.32 -21.84
CA GLY A 508 25.32 -19.90 -21.57
C GLY A 508 24.13 -19.41 -20.73
N ARG A 509 24.11 -18.10 -20.47
CA ARG A 509 23.02 -17.43 -19.74
C ARG A 509 22.53 -16.22 -20.50
N VAL A 510 21.23 -15.96 -20.39
CA VAL A 510 20.53 -14.89 -21.14
C VAL A 510 20.02 -13.81 -20.21
N LEU A 511 20.34 -12.55 -20.52
CA LEU A 511 19.67 -11.38 -19.95
C LEU A 511 18.53 -10.93 -20.86
N VAL A 512 17.29 -10.94 -20.37
CA VAL A 512 16.14 -10.37 -21.10
C VAL A 512 15.76 -9.04 -20.47
N HIS A 513 15.91 -7.93 -21.20
CA HIS A 513 15.69 -6.60 -20.66
C HIS A 513 14.88 -5.69 -21.59
N CYS A 514 14.17 -4.74 -21.00
CA CYS A 514 13.54 -3.60 -21.68
C CYS A 514 13.86 -2.32 -20.91
N ASN A 515 13.17 -1.21 -21.18
CA ASN A 515 13.39 0.06 -20.47
C ASN A 515 13.18 -0.08 -18.94
N GLY A 516 12.00 -0.53 -18.52
CA GLY A 516 11.64 -0.62 -17.09
C GLY A 516 11.83 -2.01 -16.45
N GLY A 517 11.87 -3.07 -17.27
CA GLY A 517 11.84 -4.45 -16.76
C GLY A 517 10.57 -4.75 -15.96
N ILE A 518 9.44 -4.17 -16.35
CA ILE A 518 8.13 -4.26 -15.66
C ILE A 518 7.10 -5.00 -16.53
N SER A 519 6.94 -4.57 -17.79
CA SER A 519 5.89 -5.09 -18.69
C SER A 519 6.47 -6.01 -19.78
N LEU A 520 7.18 -5.46 -20.77
CA LEU A 520 7.68 -6.20 -21.94
C LEU A 520 8.63 -7.36 -21.59
N SER A 521 9.81 -7.09 -21.00
CA SER A 521 10.77 -8.17 -20.74
C SER A 521 10.23 -9.25 -19.79
N PRO A 522 9.47 -8.91 -18.73
CA PRO A 522 8.81 -9.94 -17.94
C PRO A 522 7.77 -10.76 -18.70
N ALA A 523 6.98 -10.15 -19.60
CA ALA A 523 5.99 -10.90 -20.39
C ALA A 523 6.65 -12.00 -21.23
N PHE A 524 7.78 -11.71 -21.89
CA PHE A 524 8.55 -12.71 -22.64
C PHE A 524 9.12 -13.81 -21.72
N VAL A 525 9.64 -13.43 -20.54
CA VAL A 525 10.16 -14.41 -19.57
C VAL A 525 9.05 -15.31 -19.04
N VAL A 526 7.86 -14.77 -18.77
CA VAL A 526 6.68 -15.54 -18.33
C VAL A 526 6.25 -16.52 -19.43
N MET A 527 6.14 -16.07 -20.69
CA MET A 527 5.81 -16.96 -21.82
C MET A 527 6.83 -18.10 -21.98
N PHE A 528 8.12 -17.82 -21.78
CA PHE A 528 9.18 -18.84 -21.84
C PHE A 528 9.07 -19.83 -20.68
N VAL A 529 9.01 -19.34 -19.44
CA VAL A 529 8.90 -20.17 -18.23
C VAL A 529 7.66 -21.06 -18.28
N MET A 530 6.54 -20.50 -18.74
CA MET A 530 5.28 -21.22 -18.87
C MET A 530 5.42 -22.44 -19.78
N GLU A 531 6.00 -22.26 -20.97
CA GLU A 531 6.20 -23.36 -21.93
C GLU A 531 7.31 -24.32 -21.49
N HIS A 532 8.43 -23.80 -20.96
CA HIS A 532 9.60 -24.59 -20.60
C HIS A 532 9.35 -25.52 -19.40
N TYR A 533 8.62 -25.04 -18.40
CA TYR A 533 8.29 -25.81 -17.19
C TYR A 533 6.87 -26.38 -17.23
N THR A 534 6.15 -26.26 -18.36
CA THR A 534 4.76 -26.74 -18.51
C THR A 534 3.83 -26.24 -17.40
N LEU A 535 3.96 -24.95 -17.05
CA LEU A 535 3.17 -24.30 -16.01
C LEU A 535 1.89 -23.69 -16.60
N THR A 536 0.91 -23.43 -15.73
CA THR A 536 -0.23 -22.56 -16.07
C THR A 536 0.24 -21.11 -16.19
N HIS A 537 -0.52 -20.27 -16.91
CA HIS A 537 -0.20 -18.84 -16.98
C HIS A 537 -0.15 -18.16 -15.60
N GLU A 538 -1.02 -18.55 -14.67
CA GLU A 538 -1.04 -18.04 -13.29
C GLU A 538 0.24 -18.44 -12.53
N ASP A 539 0.61 -19.72 -12.59
CA ASP A 539 1.80 -20.25 -11.91
C ASP A 539 3.10 -19.65 -12.48
N ALA A 540 3.19 -19.51 -13.80
CA ALA A 540 4.34 -18.92 -14.46
C ALA A 540 4.49 -17.44 -14.09
N LEU A 541 3.39 -16.68 -14.05
CA LEU A 541 3.39 -15.29 -13.63
C LEU A 541 3.83 -15.16 -12.17
N HIS A 542 3.29 -15.99 -11.28
CA HIS A 542 3.67 -16.04 -9.86
C HIS A 542 5.15 -16.40 -9.67
N LEU A 543 5.67 -17.38 -10.43
CA LEU A 543 7.07 -17.79 -10.36
C LEU A 543 8.01 -16.63 -10.69
N VAL A 544 7.75 -15.93 -11.80
CA VAL A 544 8.59 -14.80 -12.22
C VAL A 544 8.42 -13.62 -11.25
N GLN A 545 7.20 -13.39 -10.75
CA GLN A 545 6.92 -12.33 -9.78
C GLN A 545 7.62 -12.56 -8.43
N ASN A 546 7.71 -13.81 -7.97
CA ASN A 546 8.45 -14.17 -6.76
C ASN A 546 9.96 -13.89 -6.88
N ARG A 547 10.52 -13.95 -8.11
CA ARG A 547 11.92 -13.59 -8.37
C ARG A 547 12.11 -12.10 -8.66
N ARG A 548 11.09 -11.43 -9.21
CA ARG A 548 11.08 -10.00 -9.50
C ARG A 548 9.71 -9.41 -9.18
N TYR A 549 9.56 -8.86 -7.97
CA TYR A 549 8.26 -8.44 -7.43
C TYR A 549 7.55 -7.33 -8.24
N CYS A 550 8.31 -6.53 -9.00
CA CYS A 550 7.80 -5.38 -9.73
C CYS A 550 7.25 -5.69 -11.13
N ILE A 551 7.25 -6.97 -11.55
CA ILE A 551 6.65 -7.30 -12.85
C ILE A 551 5.15 -6.98 -12.83
N SER A 552 4.69 -6.36 -13.90
CA SER A 552 3.30 -6.01 -14.13
C SER A 552 3.09 -5.83 -15.64
N PRO A 553 3.00 -6.93 -16.42
CA PRO A 553 2.59 -6.88 -17.82
C PRO A 553 1.27 -6.12 -17.97
N ASN A 554 1.12 -5.36 -19.06
CA ASN A 554 -0.13 -4.67 -19.36
C ASN A 554 -1.28 -5.67 -19.59
N SER A 555 -2.53 -5.18 -19.57
CA SER A 555 -3.72 -6.06 -19.61
C SER A 555 -3.82 -6.86 -20.92
N GLY A 556 -3.41 -6.26 -22.04
CA GLY A 556 -3.30 -6.93 -23.33
C GLY A 556 -2.28 -8.07 -23.32
N PHE A 557 -1.13 -7.87 -22.68
CA PHE A 557 -0.09 -8.90 -22.55
C PHE A 557 -0.53 -10.03 -21.64
N LEU A 558 -1.21 -9.75 -20.52
CA LEU A 558 -1.77 -10.78 -19.65
C LEU A 558 -2.78 -11.66 -20.42
N THR A 559 -3.63 -11.04 -21.24
CA THR A 559 -4.58 -11.75 -22.11
C THR A 559 -3.83 -12.65 -23.10
N GLN A 560 -2.80 -12.11 -23.75
CA GLN A 560 -1.98 -12.87 -24.71
C GLN A 560 -1.17 -14.00 -24.07
N ILE A 561 -0.69 -13.85 -22.84
CA ILE A 561 -0.01 -14.94 -22.10
C ILE A 561 -1.00 -16.10 -21.89
N LYS A 562 -2.24 -15.80 -21.51
CA LYS A 562 -3.31 -16.80 -21.33
C LYS A 562 -3.69 -17.48 -22.66
N GLU A 563 -3.77 -16.72 -23.76
CA GLU A 563 -4.01 -17.28 -25.09
C GLU A 563 -2.84 -18.17 -25.55
N TYR A 564 -1.60 -17.74 -25.30
CA TYR A 564 -0.40 -18.50 -25.65
C TYR A 564 -0.37 -19.88 -24.98
N GLU A 565 -0.91 -20.00 -23.76
CA GLU A 565 -1.04 -21.28 -23.08
C GLU A 565 -1.79 -22.32 -23.93
N SER A 566 -2.91 -21.91 -24.51
CA SER A 566 -3.72 -22.78 -25.36
C SER A 566 -2.98 -23.18 -26.64
N ILE A 567 -2.23 -22.25 -27.22
CA ILE A 567 -1.47 -22.44 -28.47
C ILE A 567 -0.33 -23.45 -28.27
N TYR A 568 0.50 -23.30 -27.23
CA TYR A 568 1.64 -24.20 -27.02
C TYR A 568 1.19 -25.59 -26.56
N ARG A 569 0.14 -25.70 -25.73
CA ARG A 569 -0.43 -26.99 -25.33
C ARG A 569 -0.97 -27.77 -26.53
N ALA A 570 -1.68 -27.10 -27.44
CA ALA A 570 -2.12 -27.72 -28.69
C ALA A 570 -0.94 -28.20 -29.55
N SER A 571 0.12 -27.40 -29.64
CA SER A 571 1.35 -27.76 -30.37
C SER A 571 2.06 -28.98 -29.78
N GLN A 572 2.09 -29.12 -28.45
CA GLN A 572 2.65 -30.29 -27.77
C GLN A 572 1.83 -31.57 -28.02
N VAL A 573 0.51 -31.46 -28.07
CA VAL A 573 -0.38 -32.60 -28.40
C VAL A 573 -0.12 -33.08 -29.84
N ILE A 574 0.00 -32.15 -30.79
CA ILE A 574 0.31 -32.50 -32.20
C ILE A 574 1.71 -33.13 -32.32
N ALA A 575 2.72 -32.56 -31.65
CA ALA A 575 4.08 -33.09 -31.68
C ALA A 575 4.20 -34.49 -31.03
N SER A 576 3.41 -34.77 -30.00
CA SER A 576 3.35 -36.11 -29.37
C SER A 576 2.64 -37.14 -30.26
N GLN A 577 1.61 -36.76 -31.02
CA GLN A 577 0.93 -37.65 -31.98
C GLN A 577 1.80 -38.00 -33.19
N GLN A 578 2.54 -37.04 -33.75
CA GLN A 578 3.44 -37.29 -34.91
C GLN A 578 4.61 -38.24 -34.57
N ASN A 579 5.05 -38.30 -33.31
CA ASN A 579 6.03 -39.26 -32.82
C ASN A 579 5.47 -40.69 -32.66
N VAL A 580 4.15 -40.86 -32.60
CA VAL A 580 3.49 -42.18 -32.55
C VAL A 580 3.32 -42.76 -33.96
N ASP A 581 2.94 -41.93 -34.94
CA ASP A 581 2.76 -42.37 -36.34
C ASP A 581 4.09 -42.74 -37.03
N SER A 582 5.18 -42.02 -36.72
CA SER A 582 6.53 -42.32 -37.24
C SER A 582 7.13 -43.61 -36.65
N LYS A 583 6.73 -44.01 -35.43
CA LYS A 583 7.06 -45.33 -34.84
C LYS A 583 6.20 -46.48 -35.39
N GLN A 584 5.02 -46.20 -35.94
CA GLN A 584 4.23 -47.22 -36.64
C GLN A 584 4.76 -47.48 -38.06
N HIS A 585 5.31 -46.48 -38.74
CA HIS A 585 5.80 -46.64 -40.11
C HIS A 585 7.19 -47.31 -40.24
N THR A 586 7.98 -47.33 -39.16
CA THR A 586 9.27 -48.06 -39.08
C THR A 586 9.12 -49.52 -38.63
N ARG A 587 7.90 -49.96 -38.26
CA ARG A 587 7.60 -51.34 -37.83
C ARG A 587 7.06 -52.27 -38.93
N ARG A 588 7.12 -51.86 -40.20
CA ARG A 588 6.73 -52.68 -41.37
C ARG A 588 7.87 -52.88 -42.37
N LYS A 589 9.10 -53.04 -41.90
CA LYS A 589 10.12 -53.79 -42.63
C LYS A 589 10.44 -55.00 -41.76
N ARG A 590 9.89 -56.14 -42.18
CA ARG A 590 10.09 -57.47 -41.60
C ARG A 590 11.55 -57.84 -41.86
N ASP A 591 12.34 -58.01 -40.80
CA ASP A 591 13.57 -58.78 -40.92
C ASP A 591 13.15 -60.25 -40.77
N GLU A 592 13.41 -61.06 -41.80
CA GLU A 592 12.96 -62.45 -41.93
C GLU A 592 13.74 -63.44 -41.03
N ASP A 593 14.49 -62.93 -40.05
CA ASP A 593 15.42 -63.71 -39.22
C ASP A 593 14.96 -63.96 -37.77
N ASP A 594 13.84 -63.35 -37.32
CA ASP A 594 13.29 -63.55 -35.96
C ASP A 594 12.25 -64.71 -35.87
N ASP A 595 11.79 -65.23 -37.02
CA ASP A 595 10.79 -66.31 -37.06
C ASP A 595 11.42 -67.70 -36.77
N GLU A 596 12.74 -67.89 -36.92
CA GLU A 596 13.40 -69.19 -36.66
C GLU A 596 13.61 -69.47 -35.15
N ASP A 597 13.95 -68.44 -34.37
CA ASP A 597 14.21 -68.56 -32.93
C ASP A 597 12.93 -68.83 -32.11
N GLU A 598 11.79 -68.30 -32.55
CA GLU A 598 10.50 -68.51 -31.88
C GLU A 598 9.93 -69.91 -32.16
N ILE A 599 10.15 -70.45 -33.37
CA ILE A 599 9.81 -71.83 -33.71
C ILE A 599 10.66 -72.82 -32.90
N GLN A 600 11.95 -72.54 -32.73
CA GLN A 600 12.86 -73.43 -31.98
C GLN A 600 12.55 -73.47 -30.48
N ARG A 601 12.19 -72.33 -29.87
CA ARG A 601 11.71 -72.27 -28.47
C ARG A 601 10.32 -72.90 -28.29
N ALA A 602 9.45 -72.81 -29.30
CA ALA A 602 8.15 -73.48 -29.29
C ALA A 602 8.30 -75.00 -29.40
N GLU A 603 9.22 -75.51 -30.22
CA GLU A 603 9.56 -76.93 -30.31
C GLU A 603 10.21 -77.45 -29.02
N GLU A 604 11.11 -76.69 -28.38
CA GLU A 604 11.66 -77.05 -27.07
C GLU A 604 10.60 -77.09 -25.97
N ARG A 605 9.65 -76.14 -25.95
CA ARG A 605 8.51 -76.18 -25.03
C ARG A 605 7.60 -77.38 -25.30
N LYS A 606 7.39 -77.77 -26.56
CA LYS A 606 6.63 -78.97 -26.94
C LYS A 606 7.34 -80.25 -26.51
N ARG A 607 8.68 -80.33 -26.65
CA ARG A 607 9.50 -81.45 -26.17
C ARG A 607 9.51 -81.55 -24.64
N ALA A 608 9.56 -80.42 -23.93
CA ALA A 608 9.47 -80.40 -22.47
C ALA A 608 8.09 -80.85 -21.95
N LEU A 609 7.00 -80.47 -22.63
CA LEU A 609 5.65 -80.93 -22.31
C LEU A 609 5.42 -82.41 -22.66
N GLN A 610 6.01 -82.92 -23.75
CA GLN A 610 6.02 -84.36 -24.06
C GLN A 610 6.87 -85.16 -23.07
N ALA A 611 7.99 -84.64 -22.59
CA ALA A 611 8.80 -85.27 -21.54
C ALA A 611 8.08 -85.32 -20.19
N GLN A 612 7.28 -84.29 -19.85
CA GLN A 612 6.41 -84.32 -18.67
C GLN A 612 5.23 -85.29 -18.82
N SER A 613 4.67 -85.48 -20.02
CA SER A 613 3.60 -86.47 -20.24
C SER A 613 4.12 -87.92 -20.36
N LEU A 614 5.40 -88.13 -20.66
CA LEU A 614 6.06 -89.44 -20.63
C LEU A 614 6.52 -89.82 -19.21
N GLY A 615 6.86 -88.85 -18.34
CA GLY A 615 7.16 -89.07 -16.92
C GLY A 615 5.94 -89.40 -16.04
N GLN A 616 4.72 -89.12 -16.50
CA GLN A 616 3.47 -89.53 -15.86
C GLN A 616 2.88 -90.84 -16.41
N ARG A 617 3.52 -91.49 -17.40
CA ARG A 617 3.18 -92.86 -17.86
C ARG A 617 4.16 -93.93 -17.41
N THR A 618 5.18 -93.58 -16.62
CA THR A 618 6.15 -94.51 -16.02
C THR A 618 6.06 -94.60 -14.48
N MET A 619 4.92 -94.18 -13.89
CA MET A 619 4.57 -94.44 -12.48
C MET A 619 3.23 -95.21 -12.32
N ASP A 620 2.78 -95.91 -13.36
CA ASP A 620 1.52 -96.69 -13.30
C ASP A 620 1.63 -98.12 -13.87
N GLN A 621 2.85 -98.66 -14.06
CA GLN A 621 3.07 -100.08 -14.36
C GLN A 621 4.38 -100.58 -13.72
N THR A 622 4.24 -101.10 -12.48
CA THR A 622 5.00 -102.14 -11.73
C THR A 622 4.98 -101.74 -10.25
N GLY A 623 4.24 -102.35 -9.33
CA GLY A 623 3.38 -103.52 -9.41
C GLY A 623 2.53 -103.61 -8.14
N GLY A 624 1.31 -104.12 -8.30
CA GLY A 624 0.69 -104.91 -7.24
C GLY A 624 1.29 -106.32 -7.21
N GLN A 625 0.90 -107.08 -6.17
CA GLN A 625 1.36 -108.42 -5.75
C GLN A 625 2.59 -108.33 -4.81
N ASP A 626 2.58 -108.83 -3.57
CA ASP A 626 1.90 -109.99 -2.99
C ASP A 626 2.10 -109.95 -1.44
N ILE A 627 1.08 -110.19 -0.61
CA ILE A 627 0.77 -111.47 0.08
C ILE A 627 1.53 -111.70 1.41
N LEU A 628 0.75 -111.58 2.50
CA LEU A 628 0.55 -112.52 3.62
C LEU A 628 1.62 -112.84 4.70
N MET A 629 1.04 -112.93 5.92
CA MET A 629 1.29 -113.85 7.05
C MET A 629 2.45 -113.53 8.00
N THR A 630 2.15 -113.23 9.27
CA THR A 630 2.04 -114.13 10.47
C THR A 630 3.19 -113.74 11.40
N ASP A 631 3.11 -113.66 12.72
CA ASP A 631 2.14 -113.96 13.76
C ASP A 631 2.43 -113.00 14.93
#